data_AF-A0A8J2WWH8-F1
#
_entry.id   AF-A0A8J2WWH8-F1
#
_cell.length_a   1.000
_cell.length_b   1.000
_cell.length_c   1.000
_cell.angle_alpha   90.00
_cell.angle_beta   90.00
_cell.angle_gamma   90.00
#
_symmetry.space_group_name_H-M   'P 1'
#
loop_
_entity.id
_entity.type
_entity.pdbx_description
1 polymer ?
#
loop_
_entity_poly.entity_id
_entity_poly.type
_entity_poly.pdbx_seq_one_letter_code
_entity_poly.pdbx_strand_id
1 'polypeptide(L)'
;MMPLSVVAALLGASCSAFAPKPLRGTPRRNAKRQSLQMNVITDRPARAALAAAYVGFAGAIATFPGEFNNPADIQLIQDALNDPTSMNPVFFFVFNSLGLIPAVNAAVLLPGAKDQRPLPAAPFVASSFFAGYGGVGPYMILREPRFGPIKRSELGFFPRVVTESKLFGAGLVAGAVGLYGGLLTQLSGGALSDYIDLAASSKLVSVSSVDFLILSLFAFEPIKEDMSRRGWWGCYGENNVGRLAAFCFPVLGPAAYVLLRPALKD
;
A
#
# COMPACT_ATOMS: atom_id res chain seq x y z
N MET A 1 49.30 -3.62 46.51
CA MET A 1 48.41 -3.53 45.33
C MET A 1 47.16 -4.35 45.64
N MET A 2 46.07 -3.67 45.99
CA MET A 2 44.79 -4.27 46.34
C MET A 2 43.76 -4.05 45.22
N PRO A 3 42.84 -5.00 44.98
CA PRO A 3 42.08 -5.11 43.74
C PRO A 3 40.87 -4.18 43.65
N LEU A 4 40.48 -3.86 42.41
CA LEU A 4 39.40 -2.95 41.99
C LEU A 4 37.97 -3.36 42.42
N SER A 5 37.79 -4.40 43.23
CA SER A 5 36.48 -4.92 43.66
C SER A 5 35.90 -4.27 44.94
N VAL A 6 36.54 -3.22 45.47
CA VAL A 6 36.13 -2.57 46.75
C VAL A 6 35.52 -1.16 46.56
N VAL A 7 35.53 -0.59 45.35
CA VAL A 7 34.95 0.74 45.09
C VAL A 7 33.43 0.69 44.78
N ALA A 8 32.86 -0.50 44.59
CA ALA A 8 31.43 -0.68 44.28
C ALA A 8 30.48 -0.63 45.51
N ALA A 9 30.97 -0.27 46.70
CA ALA A 9 30.22 -0.41 47.96
C ALA A 9 29.84 0.92 48.65
N LEU A 10 29.81 2.06 47.96
CA LEU A 10 29.56 3.37 48.61
C LEU A 10 28.51 4.29 47.99
N LEU A 11 27.65 3.82 47.08
CA LEU A 11 26.53 4.64 46.58
C LEU A 11 25.24 3.83 46.42
N GLY A 12 24.80 3.25 47.54
CA GLY A 12 23.40 2.90 47.76
C GLY A 12 22.80 3.85 48.81
N ALA A 13 21.99 4.81 48.37
CA ALA A 13 21.05 5.51 49.26
C ALA A 13 19.84 6.04 48.47
N SER A 14 18.73 5.38 48.74
CA SER A 14 17.32 5.66 48.42
C SER A 14 16.89 7.12 48.29
N CYS A 15 16.03 7.40 47.31
CA CYS A 15 14.99 8.42 47.42
C CYS A 15 13.69 7.92 46.79
N SER A 16 12.82 7.34 47.63
CA SER A 16 11.40 7.14 47.34
C SER A 16 10.61 8.36 47.79
N ALA A 17 9.50 8.61 47.08
CA ALA A 17 8.33 9.41 47.44
C ALA A 17 8.33 10.92 47.10
N PHE A 18 7.75 11.23 45.94
CA PHE A 18 6.76 12.31 45.85
C PHE A 18 5.67 11.92 44.84
N ALA A 19 4.57 11.35 45.34
CA ALA A 19 3.35 11.13 44.57
C ALA A 19 2.39 12.30 44.83
N PRO A 20 1.89 13.02 43.80
CA PRO A 20 0.85 14.01 44.01
C PRO A 20 -0.52 13.32 44.16
N LYS A 21 -1.29 13.72 45.17
CA LYS A 21 -2.72 13.38 45.31
C LYS A 21 -3.56 14.04 44.19
N PRO A 22 -4.67 13.42 43.75
CA PRO A 22 -5.42 13.87 42.59
C PRO A 22 -6.33 15.06 42.92
N LEU A 23 -6.29 16.11 42.08
CA LEU A 23 -7.30 17.16 42.08
C LEU A 23 -8.57 16.65 41.40
N ARG A 24 -9.63 16.51 42.20
CA ARG A 24 -10.98 16.16 41.76
C ARG A 24 -11.60 17.38 41.08
N GLY A 25 -11.54 17.42 39.75
CA GLY A 25 -12.23 18.39 38.89
C GLY A 25 -13.17 17.68 37.93
N THR A 26 -14.43 18.13 37.89
CA THR A 26 -15.58 17.59 37.13
C THR A 26 -15.30 17.12 35.68
N PRO A 27 -15.95 16.03 35.21
CA PRO A 27 -15.78 15.49 33.86
C PRO A 27 -16.54 16.34 32.83
N ARG A 28 -15.96 17.47 32.43
CA ARG A 28 -16.55 18.36 31.43
C ARG A 28 -16.04 17.99 30.04
N ARG A 29 -16.71 17.00 29.41
CA ARG A 29 -17.24 17.00 28.02
C ARG A 29 -16.44 17.61 26.83
N ASN A 30 -15.17 18.01 27.01
CA ASN A 30 -14.36 18.76 26.04
C ASN A 30 -13.16 17.98 25.48
N ALA A 31 -12.68 16.91 26.14
CA ALA A 31 -11.61 16.07 25.60
C ALA A 31 -12.00 15.35 24.30
N LYS A 32 -13.29 15.00 24.16
CA LYS A 32 -13.83 14.35 22.95
C LYS A 32 -13.94 15.28 21.74
N ARG A 33 -13.92 16.60 21.94
CA ARG A 33 -13.97 17.61 20.87
C ARG A 33 -12.57 18.01 20.40
N GLN A 34 -11.56 17.78 21.24
CA GLN A 34 -10.14 18.00 20.94
C GLN A 34 -9.48 16.80 20.24
N SER A 35 -10.04 15.59 20.36
CA SER A 35 -9.59 14.38 19.65
C SER A 35 -10.17 14.21 18.24
N LEU A 36 -11.06 15.11 17.82
CA LEU A 36 -11.53 15.27 16.44
C LEU A 36 -10.74 16.39 15.71
N GLN A 37 -9.58 16.77 16.27
CA GLN A 37 -8.58 17.54 15.55
C GLN A 37 -8.01 16.63 14.48
N MET A 38 -8.53 16.83 13.28
CA MET A 38 -7.79 16.86 12.02
C MET A 38 -6.30 17.10 12.26
N ASN A 39 -5.53 16.05 12.58
CA ASN A 39 -4.07 16.07 12.42
C ASN A 39 -3.87 16.34 10.94
N VAL A 40 -3.54 17.59 10.68
CA VAL A 40 -3.85 18.28 9.43
C VAL A 40 -3.13 17.52 8.34
N ILE A 41 -3.78 17.40 7.19
CA ILE A 41 -3.21 16.78 5.98
C ILE A 41 -1.78 17.30 5.70
N THR A 42 -1.45 18.53 6.15
CA THR A 42 -0.14 19.20 6.08
C THR A 42 0.97 18.58 6.93
N ASP A 43 0.68 17.92 8.06
CA ASP A 43 1.71 17.35 8.94
C ASP A 43 2.32 16.06 8.38
N ARG A 44 1.72 15.53 7.29
CA ARG A 44 2.15 14.32 6.60
C ARG A 44 2.12 14.55 5.10
N PRO A 45 3.23 14.95 4.47
CA PRO A 45 3.26 15.27 3.04
C PRO A 45 2.77 14.11 2.16
N ALA A 46 3.00 12.86 2.56
CA ALA A 46 2.49 11.69 1.85
C ALA A 46 0.95 11.59 1.89
N ARG A 47 0.31 11.95 3.02
CA ARG A 47 -1.16 11.99 3.12
C ARG A 47 -1.73 13.13 2.27
N ALA A 48 -1.08 14.28 2.27
CA ALA A 48 -1.43 15.39 1.38
C ALA A 48 -1.33 15.01 -0.10
N ALA A 49 -0.25 14.35 -0.48
CA ALA A 49 -0.04 13.88 -1.85
C ALA A 49 -1.10 12.84 -2.26
N LEU A 50 -1.42 11.87 -1.41
CA LEU A 50 -2.52 10.92 -1.62
C LEU A 50 -3.86 11.66 -1.79
N ALA A 51 -4.20 12.58 -0.88
CA ALA A 51 -5.44 13.34 -0.96
C ALA A 51 -5.53 14.21 -2.23
N ALA A 52 -4.44 14.88 -2.59
CA ALA A 52 -4.34 15.68 -3.81
C ALA A 52 -4.48 14.80 -5.07
N ALA A 53 -3.83 13.64 -5.09
CA ALA A 53 -3.98 12.66 -6.18
C ALA A 53 -5.42 12.17 -6.27
N TYR A 54 -6.10 11.92 -5.14
CA TYR A 54 -7.48 11.46 -5.13
C TYR A 54 -8.46 12.51 -5.66
N VAL A 55 -8.36 13.76 -5.17
CA VAL A 55 -9.19 14.87 -5.63
C VAL A 55 -8.91 15.20 -7.09
N GLY A 56 -7.62 15.24 -7.47
CA GLY A 56 -7.22 15.49 -8.85
C GLY A 56 -7.70 14.41 -9.80
N PHE A 57 -7.53 13.14 -9.44
CA PHE A 57 -8.00 12.02 -10.23
C PHE A 57 -9.52 12.01 -10.34
N ALA A 58 -10.25 12.11 -9.23
CA ALA A 58 -11.71 12.14 -9.22
C ALA A 58 -12.27 13.33 -10.03
N GLY A 59 -11.66 14.50 -9.93
CA GLY A 59 -12.04 15.69 -10.72
C GLY A 59 -11.74 15.56 -12.21
N ALA A 60 -10.64 14.88 -12.57
CA ALA A 60 -10.23 14.67 -13.95
C ALA A 60 -10.99 13.53 -14.67
N ILE A 61 -11.70 12.66 -13.94
CA ILE A 61 -12.43 11.53 -14.55
C ILE A 61 -13.37 12.00 -15.68
N ALA A 62 -14.10 13.10 -15.45
CA ALA A 62 -15.02 13.65 -16.44
C ALA A 62 -14.31 14.21 -17.67
N THR A 63 -13.06 14.64 -17.55
CA THR A 63 -12.28 15.27 -18.62
C THR A 63 -11.44 14.28 -19.44
N PHE A 64 -11.28 13.04 -18.98
CA PHE A 64 -10.59 12.03 -19.78
C PHE A 64 -11.34 11.76 -21.10
N PRO A 65 -10.62 11.46 -22.19
CA PRO A 65 -11.23 11.16 -23.48
C PRO A 65 -12.13 9.93 -23.41
N GLY A 66 -13.06 9.80 -24.36
CA GLY A 66 -14.02 8.70 -24.43
C GLY A 66 -15.18 8.81 -23.45
N GLU A 67 -15.94 7.73 -23.30
CA GLU A 67 -17.14 7.66 -22.45
C GLU A 67 -17.16 6.36 -21.63
N PHE A 68 -17.78 6.40 -20.46
CA PHE A 68 -18.00 5.17 -19.68
C PHE A 68 -19.01 4.28 -20.39
N ASN A 69 -18.82 2.96 -20.30
CA ASN A 69 -19.66 1.96 -20.96
C ASN A 69 -19.71 2.11 -22.49
N ASN A 70 -18.66 2.68 -23.10
CA ASN A 70 -18.51 2.68 -24.55
C ASN A 70 -18.47 1.22 -25.04
N PRO A 71 -19.33 0.81 -26.02
CA PRO A 71 -19.30 -0.53 -26.58
C PRO A 71 -17.93 -0.98 -27.07
N ALA A 72 -17.10 -0.07 -27.58
CA ALA A 72 -15.74 -0.37 -28.01
C ALA A 72 -14.83 -0.76 -26.83
N ASP A 73 -14.97 -0.11 -25.66
CA ASP A 73 -14.21 -0.46 -24.46
C ASP A 73 -14.66 -1.81 -23.89
N ILE A 74 -15.97 -2.10 -23.97
CA ILE A 74 -16.52 -3.42 -23.57
C ILE A 74 -15.98 -4.50 -24.50
N GLN A 75 -15.98 -4.25 -25.80
CA GLN A 75 -15.44 -5.19 -26.79
C GLN A 75 -13.94 -5.41 -26.57
N LEU A 76 -13.17 -4.36 -26.29
CA LEU A 76 -11.74 -4.47 -25.98
C LEU A 76 -11.48 -5.39 -24.78
N ILE A 77 -12.30 -5.33 -23.73
CA ILE A 77 -12.22 -6.26 -22.58
C ILE A 77 -12.58 -7.68 -23.00
N GLN A 78 -13.66 -7.86 -23.77
CA GLN A 78 -14.09 -9.18 -24.25
C GLN A 78 -13.03 -9.83 -25.15
N ASP A 79 -12.43 -9.05 -26.02
CA ASP A 79 -11.36 -9.49 -26.91
C ASP A 79 -10.15 -9.95 -26.10
N ALA A 80 -9.75 -9.21 -25.05
CA ALA A 80 -8.67 -9.63 -24.17
C ALA A 80 -8.98 -10.89 -23.35
N LEU A 81 -10.26 -11.16 -23.04
CA LEU A 81 -10.67 -12.41 -22.39
C LEU A 81 -10.62 -13.61 -23.34
N ASN A 82 -10.95 -13.39 -24.62
CA ASN A 82 -10.94 -14.43 -25.66
C ASN A 82 -9.53 -14.71 -26.18
N ASP A 83 -8.77 -13.66 -26.43
CA ASP A 83 -7.39 -13.67 -26.88
C ASP A 83 -6.60 -12.55 -26.17
N PRO A 84 -5.85 -12.87 -25.10
CA PRO A 84 -5.01 -11.92 -24.39
C PRO A 84 -3.98 -11.18 -25.26
N THR A 85 -3.65 -11.71 -26.44
CA THR A 85 -2.68 -11.09 -27.38
C THR A 85 -3.31 -10.11 -28.36
N SER A 86 -4.65 -10.03 -28.40
CA SER A 86 -5.40 -9.12 -29.28
C SER A 86 -5.35 -7.65 -28.83
N MET A 87 -5.09 -7.41 -27.53
CA MET A 87 -5.02 -6.08 -26.95
C MET A 87 -3.64 -5.47 -27.16
N ASN A 88 -3.58 -4.14 -27.28
CA ASN A 88 -2.29 -3.43 -27.24
C ASN A 88 -1.46 -3.89 -26.03
N PRO A 89 -0.20 -4.32 -26.21
CA PRO A 89 0.56 -5.00 -25.16
C PRO A 89 0.89 -4.09 -23.96
N VAL A 90 1.04 -2.78 -24.18
CA VAL A 90 1.23 -1.81 -23.10
C VAL A 90 -0.04 -1.66 -22.28
N PHE A 91 -1.20 -1.54 -22.94
CA PHE A 91 -2.47 -1.48 -22.23
C PHE A 91 -2.79 -2.80 -21.50
N PHE A 92 -2.53 -3.94 -22.12
CA PHE A 92 -2.69 -5.25 -21.49
C PHE A 92 -1.88 -5.36 -20.20
N PHE A 93 -0.61 -4.92 -20.23
CA PHE A 93 0.25 -4.86 -19.05
C PHE A 93 -0.34 -3.95 -17.96
N VAL A 94 -0.75 -2.73 -18.32
CA VAL A 94 -1.31 -1.74 -17.38
C VAL A 94 -2.61 -2.25 -16.75
N PHE A 95 -3.55 -2.74 -17.56
CA PHE A 95 -4.87 -3.16 -17.11
C PHE A 95 -4.78 -4.38 -16.20
N ASN A 96 -4.01 -5.40 -16.57
CA ASN A 96 -3.85 -6.60 -15.74
C ASN A 96 -3.00 -6.35 -14.49
N SER A 97 -2.11 -5.35 -14.51
CA SER A 97 -1.39 -4.90 -13.32
C SER A 97 -2.35 -4.39 -12.23
N LEU A 98 -3.48 -3.81 -12.60
CA LEU A 98 -4.53 -3.39 -11.67
C LEU A 98 -5.24 -4.57 -10.97
N GLY A 99 -5.08 -5.80 -11.45
CA GLY A 99 -5.49 -7.00 -10.72
C GLY A 99 -4.48 -7.45 -9.66
N LEU A 100 -3.19 -7.21 -9.89
CA LEU A 100 -2.11 -7.63 -8.98
C LEU A 100 -1.87 -6.62 -7.85
N ILE A 101 -1.96 -5.32 -8.14
CA ILE A 101 -1.69 -4.27 -7.14
C ILE A 101 -2.64 -4.33 -5.93
N PRO A 102 -3.97 -4.52 -6.10
CA PRO A 102 -4.88 -4.73 -4.98
C PRO A 102 -4.51 -5.93 -4.11
N ALA A 103 -4.01 -7.02 -4.72
CA ALA A 103 -3.54 -8.19 -3.98
C ALA A 103 -2.26 -7.89 -3.17
N VAL A 104 -1.34 -7.10 -3.72
CA VAL A 104 -0.21 -6.55 -2.95
C VAL A 104 -0.70 -5.66 -1.81
N ASN A 105 -1.62 -4.74 -2.08
CA ASN A 105 -2.24 -3.88 -1.06
C ASN A 105 -2.90 -4.69 0.05
N ALA A 106 -3.59 -5.78 -0.27
CA ALA A 106 -4.14 -6.69 0.73
C ALA A 106 -3.05 -7.25 1.64
N ALA A 107 -1.92 -7.67 1.08
CA ALA A 107 -0.81 -8.23 1.84
C ALA A 107 -0.09 -7.23 2.76
N VAL A 108 -0.03 -5.95 2.40
CA VAL A 108 0.69 -4.93 3.19
C VAL A 108 -0.21 -4.11 4.10
N LEU A 109 -1.49 -3.91 3.74
CA LEU A 109 -2.43 -3.11 4.53
C LEU A 109 -3.16 -3.93 5.60
N LEU A 110 -3.60 -5.15 5.28
CA LEU A 110 -4.44 -5.94 6.19
C LEU A 110 -3.75 -6.34 7.51
N PRO A 111 -2.43 -6.63 7.56
CA PRO A 111 -1.78 -6.98 8.82
C PRO A 111 -1.93 -5.95 9.94
N GLY A 112 -2.04 -4.66 9.61
CA GLY A 112 -2.25 -3.58 10.59
C GLY A 112 -3.64 -2.99 10.62
N ALA A 113 -4.60 -3.63 9.96
CA ALA A 113 -5.95 -3.10 9.79
C ALA A 113 -6.89 -3.38 10.99
N LYS A 114 -6.49 -4.26 11.92
CA LYS A 114 -7.32 -4.62 13.07
C LYS A 114 -7.66 -3.36 13.88
N ASP A 115 -8.94 -3.14 14.16
CA ASP A 115 -9.43 -1.96 14.90
C ASP A 115 -9.05 -0.61 14.27
N GLN A 116 -8.79 -0.57 12.96
CA GLN A 116 -8.50 0.67 12.25
C GLN A 116 -9.74 1.56 12.15
N ARG A 117 -9.53 2.86 12.33
CA ARG A 117 -10.54 3.92 12.21
C ARG A 117 -10.01 5.03 11.30
N PRO A 118 -10.87 5.84 10.66
CA PRO A 118 -12.34 5.76 10.69
C PRO A 118 -12.92 4.69 9.76
N LEU A 119 -12.14 4.16 8.82
CA LEU A 119 -12.58 3.22 7.80
C LEU A 119 -12.00 1.81 8.02
N PRO A 120 -12.81 0.74 7.88
CA PRO A 120 -12.29 -0.63 7.87
C PRO A 120 -11.51 -0.90 6.58
N ALA A 121 -10.34 -1.55 6.65
CA ALA A 121 -9.48 -1.73 5.47
C ALA A 121 -10.06 -2.66 4.40
N ALA A 122 -10.63 -3.80 4.82
CA ALA A 122 -11.02 -4.88 3.92
C ALA A 122 -11.95 -4.44 2.78
N PRO A 123 -13.06 -3.70 2.99
CA PRO A 123 -13.91 -3.28 1.88
C PRO A 123 -13.22 -2.32 0.91
N PHE A 124 -12.38 -1.41 1.39
CA PHE A 124 -11.66 -0.46 0.51
C PHE A 124 -10.57 -1.17 -0.29
N VAL A 125 -9.82 -2.10 0.33
CA VAL A 125 -8.87 -2.95 -0.38
C VAL A 125 -9.58 -3.82 -1.42
N ALA A 126 -10.69 -4.48 -1.05
CA ALA A 126 -11.46 -5.30 -2.00
C ALA A 126 -12.03 -4.45 -3.15
N SER A 127 -12.53 -3.25 -2.87
CA SER A 127 -13.05 -2.35 -3.92
C SER A 127 -11.99 -1.92 -4.93
N SER A 128 -10.71 -1.94 -4.58
CA SER A 128 -9.64 -1.56 -5.52
C SER A 128 -9.41 -2.55 -6.66
N PHE A 129 -9.94 -3.77 -6.57
CA PHE A 129 -9.99 -4.69 -7.72
C PHE A 129 -10.89 -4.18 -8.84
N PHE A 130 -11.83 -3.27 -8.55
CA PHE A 130 -12.81 -2.75 -9.51
C PHE A 130 -12.62 -1.26 -9.77
N ALA A 131 -12.33 -0.49 -8.73
CA ALA A 131 -12.24 0.96 -8.76
C ALA A 131 -10.81 1.49 -8.60
N GLY A 132 -9.81 0.60 -8.54
CA GLY A 132 -8.40 1.01 -8.45
C GLY A 132 -8.09 1.87 -7.22
N TYR A 133 -7.31 2.93 -7.42
CA TYR A 133 -7.07 3.98 -6.45
C TYR A 133 -8.35 4.69 -5.99
N GLY A 134 -9.35 4.83 -6.87
CA GLY A 134 -10.67 5.33 -6.50
C GLY A 134 -11.30 4.54 -5.34
N GLY A 135 -11.04 3.23 -5.30
CA GLY A 135 -11.48 2.31 -4.25
C GLY A 135 -10.62 2.34 -2.98
N VAL A 136 -9.29 2.13 -3.08
CA VAL A 136 -8.43 2.04 -1.88
C VAL A 136 -7.98 3.41 -1.33
N GLY A 137 -8.02 4.45 -2.16
CA GLY A 137 -7.56 5.81 -1.86
C GLY A 137 -8.15 6.41 -0.58
N PRO A 138 -9.49 6.38 -0.36
CA PRO A 138 -10.09 6.95 0.85
C PRO A 138 -9.55 6.29 2.13
N TYR A 139 -9.34 4.98 2.10
CA TYR A 139 -8.73 4.26 3.21
C TYR A 139 -7.27 4.69 3.41
N MET A 140 -6.46 4.77 2.34
CA MET A 140 -5.05 5.20 2.45
C MET A 140 -4.90 6.62 2.99
N ILE A 141 -5.81 7.52 2.64
CA ILE A 141 -5.81 8.92 3.09
C ILE A 141 -6.19 9.02 4.57
N LEU A 142 -7.30 8.39 4.95
CA LEU A 142 -7.93 8.62 6.25
C LEU A 142 -7.39 7.73 7.38
N ARG A 143 -6.78 6.59 7.04
CA ARG A 143 -6.23 5.67 8.04
C ARG A 143 -5.05 6.28 8.79
N GLU A 144 -4.80 5.75 9.97
CA GLU A 144 -3.59 6.05 10.73
C GLU A 144 -2.51 4.99 10.44
N PRO A 145 -1.35 5.36 9.87
CA PRO A 145 -0.26 4.42 9.66
C PRO A 145 0.24 3.82 10.98
N ARG A 146 0.40 2.50 11.03
CA ARG A 146 0.85 1.75 12.20
C ARG A 146 2.16 1.03 11.89
N PHE A 147 3.26 1.59 12.37
CA PHE A 147 4.62 1.09 12.13
C PHE A 147 5.13 0.09 13.19
N GLY A 148 4.46 0.01 14.35
CA GLY A 148 4.86 -0.86 15.45
C GLY A 148 4.76 -2.35 15.10
N PRO A 149 5.55 -3.22 15.76
CA PRO A 149 5.51 -4.66 15.50
C PRO A 149 4.13 -5.24 15.78
N ILE A 150 3.74 -6.24 14.99
CA ILE A 150 2.47 -6.96 15.12
C ILE A 150 2.78 -8.45 15.15
N LYS A 151 2.13 -9.19 16.05
CA LYS A 151 2.29 -10.64 16.08
C LYS A 151 1.46 -11.31 15.00
N ARG A 152 1.99 -12.38 14.41
CA ARG A 152 1.23 -13.19 13.44
C ARG A 152 -0.07 -13.74 14.07
N SER A 153 -0.05 -14.03 15.37
CA SER A 153 -1.21 -14.46 16.15
C SER A 153 -2.34 -13.45 16.30
N GLU A 154 -2.06 -12.16 16.11
CA GLU A 154 -3.08 -11.10 16.20
C GLU A 154 -3.86 -10.91 14.90
N LEU A 155 -3.41 -11.53 13.80
CA LEU A 155 -4.02 -11.43 12.48
C LEU A 155 -5.29 -12.26 12.36
N GLY A 156 -6.27 -11.71 11.63
CA GLY A 156 -7.44 -12.47 11.17
C GLY A 156 -7.07 -13.58 10.17
N PHE A 157 -8.00 -14.49 9.92
CA PHE A 157 -7.77 -15.67 9.06
C PHE A 157 -7.13 -15.33 7.71
N PHE A 158 -7.75 -14.44 6.95
CA PHE A 158 -7.31 -14.10 5.60
C PHE A 158 -5.87 -13.54 5.56
N PRO A 159 -5.51 -12.47 6.30
CA PRO A 159 -4.14 -11.99 6.28
C PRO A 159 -3.14 -13.03 6.80
N ARG A 160 -3.51 -13.82 7.82
CA ARG A 160 -2.63 -14.81 8.46
C ARG A 160 -2.31 -16.05 7.60
N VAL A 161 -3.31 -16.52 6.86
CA VAL A 161 -3.24 -17.79 6.11
C VAL A 161 -2.94 -17.53 4.64
N VAL A 162 -3.58 -16.52 4.04
CA VAL A 162 -3.45 -16.25 2.61
C VAL A 162 -2.29 -15.29 2.36
N THR A 163 -2.38 -14.05 2.84
CA THR A 163 -1.43 -13.01 2.42
C THR A 163 -0.03 -13.13 3.05
N GLU A 164 0.08 -13.79 4.21
CA GLU A 164 1.37 -14.14 4.82
C GLU A 164 2.00 -15.41 4.22
N SER A 165 1.30 -16.14 3.34
CA SER A 165 1.84 -17.33 2.70
C SER A 165 2.89 -16.99 1.65
N LYS A 166 3.98 -17.76 1.60
CA LYS A 166 4.99 -17.67 0.54
C LYS A 166 4.42 -18.04 -0.83
N LEU A 167 3.40 -18.91 -0.88
CA LEU A 167 2.73 -19.26 -2.12
C LEU A 167 1.96 -18.06 -2.71
N PHE A 168 1.35 -17.24 -1.85
CA PHE A 168 0.70 -16.00 -2.28
C PHE A 168 1.71 -15.02 -2.89
N GLY A 169 2.83 -14.78 -2.20
CA GLY A 169 3.92 -13.97 -2.74
C GLY A 169 4.51 -14.53 -4.04
N ALA A 170 4.69 -15.85 -4.14
CA ALA A 170 5.20 -16.50 -5.35
C ALA A 170 4.23 -16.36 -6.52
N GLY A 171 2.92 -16.47 -6.27
CA GLY A 171 1.88 -16.22 -7.28
C GLY A 171 1.91 -14.77 -7.79
N LEU A 172 2.09 -13.79 -6.90
CA LEU A 172 2.23 -12.38 -7.30
C LEU A 172 3.47 -12.15 -8.17
N VAL A 173 4.62 -12.74 -7.79
CA VAL A 173 5.85 -12.64 -8.59
C VAL A 173 5.67 -13.32 -9.94
N ALA A 174 5.09 -14.52 -9.98
CA ALA A 174 4.83 -15.23 -11.22
C ALA A 174 3.91 -14.43 -12.15
N GLY A 175 2.83 -13.85 -11.63
CA GLY A 175 1.94 -12.98 -12.39
C GLY A 175 2.65 -11.74 -12.91
N ALA A 176 3.45 -11.06 -12.07
CA ALA A 176 4.22 -9.89 -12.48
C ALA A 176 5.25 -10.25 -13.57
N VAL A 177 6.01 -11.34 -13.39
CA VAL A 177 6.97 -11.84 -14.39
C VAL A 177 6.26 -12.20 -15.69
N GLY A 178 5.08 -12.81 -15.64
CA GLY A 178 4.26 -13.10 -16.82
C GLY A 178 3.85 -11.83 -17.57
N LEU A 179 3.41 -10.78 -16.85
CA LEU A 179 3.07 -9.50 -17.45
C LEU A 179 4.27 -8.81 -18.11
N TYR A 180 5.41 -8.74 -17.42
CA TYR A 180 6.64 -8.18 -17.99
C TYR A 180 7.13 -9.01 -19.18
N GLY A 181 7.09 -10.34 -19.08
CA GLY A 181 7.45 -11.24 -20.17
C GLY A 181 6.59 -11.01 -21.40
N GLY A 182 5.26 -10.97 -21.24
CA GLY A 182 4.32 -10.69 -22.32
C GLY A 182 4.51 -9.31 -22.94
N LEU A 183 4.72 -8.28 -22.11
CA LEU A 183 5.04 -6.93 -22.60
C LEU A 183 6.31 -6.95 -23.45
N LEU A 184 7.40 -7.53 -22.95
CA LEU A 184 8.69 -7.53 -23.63
C LEU A 184 8.70 -8.35 -24.93
N THR A 185 7.91 -9.43 -25.02
CA THR A 185 7.83 -10.25 -26.24
C THR A 185 6.92 -9.66 -27.31
N GLN A 186 5.94 -8.84 -26.92
CA GLN A 186 4.97 -8.23 -27.83
C GLN A 186 5.25 -6.75 -28.12
N LEU A 187 6.23 -6.15 -27.45
CA LEU A 187 6.61 -4.76 -27.67
C LEU A 187 7.23 -4.60 -29.07
N SER A 188 6.42 -4.11 -30.01
CA SER A 188 6.84 -3.74 -31.36
C SER A 188 7.14 -2.24 -31.45
N GLY A 189 7.74 -1.79 -32.55
CA GLY A 189 8.06 -0.38 -32.76
C GLY A 189 6.86 0.58 -32.73
N GLY A 190 5.66 0.09 -33.09
CA GLY A 190 4.41 0.88 -33.07
C GLY A 190 3.57 0.72 -31.80
N ALA A 191 3.85 -0.29 -30.96
CA ALA A 191 2.99 -0.59 -29.81
C ALA A 191 2.81 0.58 -28.84
N LEU A 192 3.85 1.40 -28.65
CA LEU A 192 3.76 2.57 -27.79
C LEU A 192 2.97 3.72 -28.42
N SER A 193 3.10 3.98 -29.72
CA SER A 193 2.30 4.99 -30.39
C SER A 193 0.82 4.59 -30.42
N ASP A 194 0.52 3.33 -30.73
CA ASP A 194 -0.85 2.81 -30.76
C ASP A 194 -1.49 2.88 -29.37
N TYR A 195 -0.70 2.68 -28.31
CA TYR A 195 -1.16 2.84 -26.93
C TYR A 195 -1.49 4.30 -26.60
N ILE A 196 -0.68 5.26 -27.08
CA ILE A 196 -0.93 6.69 -26.88
C ILE A 196 -2.21 7.11 -27.63
N ASP A 197 -2.38 6.66 -28.86
CA ASP A 197 -3.59 6.92 -29.65
C ASP A 197 -4.83 6.32 -28.98
N LEU A 198 -4.73 5.08 -28.50
CA LEU A 198 -5.80 4.42 -27.75
C LEU A 198 -6.12 5.17 -26.45
N ALA A 199 -5.12 5.62 -25.71
CA ALA A 199 -5.32 6.41 -24.50
C ALA A 199 -5.99 7.76 -24.81
N ALA A 200 -5.72 8.36 -25.97
CA ALA A 200 -6.32 9.61 -26.41
C ALA A 200 -7.79 9.49 -26.84
N SER A 201 -8.31 8.27 -27.07
CA SER A 201 -9.69 8.03 -27.51
C SER A 201 -10.54 7.22 -26.51
N SER A 202 -9.93 6.43 -25.62
CA SER A 202 -10.64 5.53 -24.70
C SER A 202 -10.57 6.02 -23.26
N LYS A 203 -11.74 6.09 -22.61
CA LYS A 203 -11.85 6.47 -21.19
C LYS A 203 -11.31 5.36 -20.31
N LEU A 204 -11.61 4.11 -20.64
CA LEU A 204 -11.09 2.95 -19.94
C LEU A 204 -9.55 2.99 -19.91
N VAL A 205 -8.92 3.18 -21.06
CA VAL A 205 -7.45 3.19 -21.17
C VAL A 205 -6.87 4.36 -20.37
N SER A 206 -7.34 5.60 -20.61
CA SER A 206 -6.88 6.78 -19.88
C SER A 206 -7.00 6.64 -18.34
N VAL A 207 -8.17 6.21 -17.86
CA VAL A 207 -8.43 6.04 -16.41
C VAL A 207 -7.53 4.96 -15.84
N SER A 208 -7.43 3.80 -16.48
CA SER A 208 -6.57 2.70 -16.02
C SER A 208 -5.09 3.08 -15.98
N SER A 209 -4.60 3.83 -16.97
CA SER A 209 -3.21 4.29 -17.03
C SER A 209 -2.87 5.24 -15.89
N VAL A 210 -3.74 6.21 -15.61
CA VAL A 210 -3.56 7.15 -14.49
C VAL A 210 -3.68 6.42 -13.16
N ASP A 211 -4.63 5.50 -13.03
CA ASP A 211 -4.81 4.69 -11.81
C ASP A 211 -3.57 3.85 -11.51
N PHE A 212 -3.05 3.15 -12.53
CA PHE A 212 -1.82 2.37 -12.44
C PHE A 212 -0.63 3.23 -12.02
N LEU A 213 -0.48 4.42 -12.60
CA LEU A 213 0.57 5.35 -12.24
C LEU A 213 0.47 5.78 -10.76
N ILE A 214 -0.71 6.21 -10.32
CA ILE A 214 -0.96 6.65 -8.94
C ILE A 214 -0.65 5.51 -7.97
N LEU A 215 -1.21 4.31 -8.22
CA LEU A 215 -0.99 3.16 -7.35
C LEU A 215 0.48 2.73 -7.31
N SER A 216 1.20 2.84 -8.44
CA SER A 216 2.63 2.52 -8.50
C SER A 216 3.48 3.54 -7.73
N LEU A 217 3.19 4.84 -7.88
CA LEU A 217 3.90 5.91 -7.16
C LEU A 217 3.67 5.82 -5.65
N PHE A 218 2.43 5.55 -5.23
CA PHE A 218 2.07 5.52 -3.80
C PHE A 218 2.21 4.15 -3.14
N ALA A 219 2.60 3.10 -3.88
CA ALA A 219 2.90 1.78 -3.32
C ALA A 219 3.96 1.85 -2.21
N PHE A 220 4.84 2.85 -2.25
CA PHE A 220 5.86 3.09 -1.23
C PHE A 220 5.29 3.18 0.19
N GLU A 221 4.20 3.93 0.40
CA GLU A 221 3.68 4.20 1.73
C GLU A 221 3.24 2.94 2.50
N PRO A 222 2.34 2.10 1.98
CA PRO A 222 1.90 0.91 2.68
C PRO A 222 3.00 -0.16 2.77
N ILE A 223 3.91 -0.24 1.79
CA ILE A 223 5.02 -1.19 1.81
C ILE A 223 6.05 -0.80 2.88
N LYS A 224 6.44 0.47 2.97
CA LYS A 224 7.34 1.00 4.02
C LYS A 224 6.79 0.72 5.41
N GLU A 225 5.48 0.86 5.58
CA GLU A 225 4.82 0.55 6.84
C GLU A 225 4.91 -0.94 7.19
N ASP A 226 4.61 -1.84 6.26
CA ASP A 226 4.75 -3.29 6.46
C ASP A 226 6.22 -3.70 6.70
N MET A 227 7.18 -3.08 6.00
CA MET A 227 8.62 -3.27 6.24
C MET A 227 8.99 -2.92 7.68
N SER A 228 8.44 -1.82 8.21
CA SER A 228 8.76 -1.34 9.57
C SER A 228 8.28 -2.33 10.62
N ARG A 229 7.09 -2.93 10.46
CA ARG A 229 6.54 -3.96 11.36
C ARG A 229 7.43 -5.20 11.46
N ARG A 230 8.18 -5.47 10.40
CA ARG A 230 9.05 -6.65 10.24
C ARG A 230 10.52 -6.36 10.57
N GLY A 231 10.84 -5.12 10.98
CA GLY A 231 12.23 -4.71 11.22
C GLY A 231 13.06 -4.62 9.93
N TRP A 232 12.42 -4.46 8.76
CA TRP A 232 13.11 -4.35 7.47
C TRP A 232 13.35 -2.90 7.05
N TRP A 233 12.63 -1.93 7.64
CA TRP A 233 12.79 -0.48 7.43
C TRP A 233 12.98 0.27 8.76
N GLY A 234 13.78 1.34 8.77
CA GLY A 234 14.07 2.17 9.94
C GLY A 234 15.38 1.81 10.68
N CYS A 235 15.51 2.26 11.94
CA CYS A 235 16.70 2.08 12.79
C CYS A 235 17.07 0.62 13.08
N TYR A 236 16.19 -0.33 12.78
CA TYR A 236 16.38 -1.77 13.00
C TYR A 236 16.58 -2.58 11.72
N GLY A 237 16.53 -1.96 10.53
CA GLY A 237 16.59 -2.72 9.27
C GLY A 237 17.94 -2.65 8.58
N GLU A 238 18.52 -3.82 8.33
CA GLU A 238 19.85 -3.98 7.69
C GLU A 238 19.77 -4.30 6.19
N ASN A 239 18.58 -4.61 5.64
CA ASN A 239 18.47 -5.13 4.28
C ASN A 239 18.18 -4.05 3.23
N ASN A 240 19.24 -3.52 2.62
CA ASN A 240 19.14 -2.48 1.59
C ASN A 240 18.55 -2.97 0.25
N VAL A 241 18.68 -4.27 -0.06
CA VAL A 241 18.22 -4.84 -1.34
C VAL A 241 16.70 -5.01 -1.36
N GLY A 242 16.10 -5.54 -0.28
CA GLY A 242 14.64 -5.67 -0.17
C GLY A 242 13.90 -4.33 -0.21
N ARG A 243 14.55 -3.27 0.28
CA ARG A 243 14.10 -1.88 0.16
C ARG A 243 14.08 -1.42 -1.28
N LEU A 244 15.19 -1.60 -2.00
CA LEU A 244 15.32 -1.14 -3.37
C LEU A 244 14.40 -1.92 -4.33
N ALA A 245 14.34 -3.25 -4.16
CA ALA A 245 13.52 -4.12 -5.01
C ALA A 245 12.04 -3.72 -5.00
N ALA A 246 11.49 -3.34 -3.84
CA ALA A 246 10.09 -2.94 -3.70
C ALA A 246 9.68 -1.72 -4.54
N PHE A 247 10.64 -0.90 -4.98
CA PHE A 247 10.38 0.41 -5.60
C PHE A 247 10.94 0.55 -7.02
N CYS A 248 11.83 -0.34 -7.48
CA CYS A 248 12.46 -0.21 -8.80
C CYS A 248 11.52 -0.54 -9.97
N PHE A 249 10.57 -1.46 -9.80
CA PHE A 249 9.71 -1.93 -10.87
C PHE A 249 8.25 -1.97 -10.41
N PRO A 250 7.34 -1.19 -11.04
CA PRO A 250 5.91 -1.29 -10.77
C PRO A 250 5.44 -2.74 -10.79
N VAL A 251 4.62 -3.11 -9.81
CA VAL A 251 4.08 -4.47 -9.59
C VAL A 251 5.12 -5.51 -9.20
N LEU A 252 6.17 -5.72 -10.00
CA LEU A 252 7.17 -6.77 -9.78
C LEU A 252 7.96 -6.53 -8.49
N GLY A 253 8.38 -5.29 -8.25
CA GLY A 253 9.07 -4.91 -7.03
C GLY A 253 8.22 -5.15 -5.78
N PRO A 254 7.02 -4.56 -5.69
CA PRO A 254 6.08 -4.84 -4.61
C PRO A 254 5.74 -6.33 -4.42
N ALA A 255 5.61 -7.10 -5.51
CA ALA A 255 5.38 -8.55 -5.44
C ALA A 255 6.60 -9.30 -4.87
N ALA A 256 7.80 -8.99 -5.35
CA ALA A 256 9.05 -9.56 -4.85
C ALA A 256 9.23 -9.25 -3.36
N TYR A 257 8.87 -8.03 -2.94
CA TYR A 257 8.82 -7.67 -1.53
C TYR A 257 7.89 -8.59 -0.72
N VAL A 258 6.64 -8.80 -1.17
CA VAL A 258 5.69 -9.68 -0.47
C VAL A 258 6.21 -11.12 -0.37
N LEU A 259 6.89 -11.61 -1.40
CA LEU A 259 7.51 -12.94 -1.37
C LEU A 259 8.69 -13.00 -0.39
N LEU A 260 9.58 -12.01 -0.41
CA LEU A 260 10.85 -12.05 0.31
C LEU A 260 10.75 -11.54 1.76
N ARG A 261 9.65 -10.86 2.13
CA ARG A 261 9.51 -10.27 3.47
C ARG A 261 9.67 -11.28 4.60
N PRO A 262 10.34 -10.90 5.71
CA PRO A 262 10.40 -11.72 6.91
C PRO A 262 8.99 -12.04 7.41
N ALA A 263 8.78 -13.23 7.96
CA ALA A 263 7.52 -13.56 8.61
C ALA A 263 7.31 -12.65 9.84
N LEU A 264 6.06 -12.33 10.15
CA LEU A 264 5.73 -11.71 11.44
C LEU A 264 6.07 -12.69 12.56
N LYS A 265 6.63 -12.17 13.65
CA LYS A 265 6.94 -12.93 14.86
C LYS A 265 5.65 -13.31 15.59
N ASP A 266 5.67 -14.35 16.40
CA ASP A 266 4.59 -14.69 17.34
C ASP A 266 4.86 -14.16 18.75
#